data_AF-I3QK13-F1
#
_entry.id   AF-I3QK13-F1
#
_cell.length_a   1.000
_cell.length_b   1.000
_cell.length_c   1.000
_cell.angle_alpha   90.00
_cell.angle_beta   90.00
_cell.angle_gamma   90.00
#
_symmetry.space_group_name_H-M   'P 1'
#
loop_
_entity.id
_entity.type
_entity.pdbx_description
1 polymer ?
#
loop_
_entity_poly.entity_id
_entity_poly.type
_entity_poly.pdbx_seq_one_letter_code
_entity_poly.pdbx_strand_id
1 'polypeptide(L)'
;YTIETQDLRGFTEEEINVRILEQREKMTSKIIDPSVWPLFELKTFMLPGEKKYFFLNVDPLICDDSSMKRLIREFKQLYENPGLQLPSLEYSFRDYVLASINFKQTSRYQKDQQYWLDKLDHFPSAPELPLKSDPAHVAKPSFKKFSTFLDEHTWNELKKKARHHHLTPTSVLCAAYAYILAYWSRQNHFAINLTVFNRIPFHPDVKNMIGDFTSLMLLDIHAEENMSSFW
;
A
#
# COMPACT_ATOMS: atom_id res chain seq x y z
N TYR A 1 -13.91 2.25 22.66
CA TYR A 1 -13.14 3.28 21.95
C TYR A 1 -14.02 4.50 21.78
N THR A 2 -13.49 5.69 22.00
CA THR A 2 -14.23 6.95 21.82
C THR A 2 -13.57 7.72 20.69
N ILE A 3 -14.36 8.18 19.71
CA ILE A 3 -13.86 8.99 18.60
C ILE A 3 -13.62 10.39 19.12
N GLU A 4 -12.36 10.83 19.14
CA GLU A 4 -12.02 12.20 19.49
C GLU A 4 -12.62 13.15 18.45
N THR A 5 -13.45 14.07 18.93
CA THR A 5 -14.24 14.98 18.10
C THR A 5 -13.89 16.42 18.45
N GLN A 6 -13.57 17.22 17.43
CA GLN A 6 -13.36 18.66 17.56
C GLN A 6 -14.43 19.42 16.79
N ASP A 7 -15.04 20.42 17.43
CA ASP A 7 -16.01 21.29 16.78
C ASP A 7 -15.31 22.46 16.11
N LEU A 8 -15.38 22.52 14.77
CA LEU A 8 -14.83 23.62 13.98
C LEU A 8 -15.92 24.43 13.25
N ARG A 9 -17.19 24.28 13.63
CA ARG A 9 -18.32 24.95 12.96
C ARG A 9 -18.28 26.48 13.04
N GLY A 10 -17.56 27.04 14.01
CA GLY A 10 -17.40 28.49 14.21
C GLY A 10 -16.16 29.12 13.56
N PHE A 11 -15.35 28.36 12.81
CA PHE A 11 -14.10 28.84 12.21
C PHE A 11 -14.26 29.16 10.73
N THR A 12 -13.36 29.99 10.17
CA THR A 12 -13.31 30.24 8.72
C THR A 12 -12.77 29.04 7.95
N GLU A 13 -12.94 29.02 6.62
CA GLU A 13 -12.42 27.94 5.78
C GLU A 13 -10.89 27.84 5.85
N GLU A 14 -10.18 28.97 5.91
CA GLU A 14 -8.73 29.02 6.06
C GLU A 14 -8.29 28.42 7.41
N GLU A 15 -8.96 28.81 8.49
CA GLU A 15 -8.69 28.32 9.83
C GLU A 15 -8.95 26.82 9.99
N ILE A 16 -9.98 26.31 9.30
CA ILE A 16 -10.29 24.88 9.22
C ILE A 16 -9.19 24.15 8.47
N ASN A 17 -8.76 24.66 7.31
CA ASN A 17 -7.73 24.03 6.50
C ASN A 17 -6.39 23.93 7.24
N VAL A 18 -5.98 24.98 7.96
CA VAL A 18 -4.79 24.95 8.81
C VAL A 18 -4.88 23.83 9.85
N ARG A 19 -6.00 23.74 10.58
CA ARG A 19 -6.20 22.70 11.61
C ARG A 19 -6.22 21.29 11.03
N ILE A 20 -6.79 21.10 9.84
CA ILE A 20 -6.76 19.80 9.14
C ILE A 20 -5.32 19.39 8.84
N LEU A 21 -4.50 20.31 8.35
CA LEU A 21 -3.10 20.03 8.03
C LEU A 21 -2.28 19.72 9.28
N GLU A 22 -2.44 20.49 10.36
CA GLU A 22 -1.79 20.23 11.64
C GLU A 22 -2.19 18.87 12.22
N GLN A 23 -3.48 18.52 12.17
CA GLN A 23 -3.96 17.24 12.66
C GLN A 23 -3.42 16.07 11.82
N ARG A 24 -3.32 16.25 10.50
CA ARG A 24 -2.70 15.27 9.59
C ARG A 24 -1.22 15.06 9.91
N GLU A 25 -0.47 16.13 10.18
CA GLU A 25 0.94 16.03 10.55
C GLU A 25 1.15 15.28 11.87
N LYS A 26 0.34 15.61 12.89
CA LYS A 26 0.34 14.92 14.18
C LYS A 26 0.08 13.42 14.02
N MET A 27 -0.90 13.04 13.20
CA MET A 27 -1.23 11.62 13.00
C MET A 27 -0.21 10.89 12.13
N THR A 28 0.36 11.54 11.11
CA THR A 28 1.35 10.91 10.20
C THR A 28 2.66 10.60 10.91
N SER A 29 3.05 11.41 11.89
CA SER A 29 4.30 11.26 12.64
C SER A 29 4.20 10.34 13.86
N LYS A 30 2.98 9.86 14.17
CA LYS A 30 2.69 9.02 15.33
C LYS A 30 3.14 7.59 15.08
N ILE A 31 3.94 7.07 16.02
CA ILE A 31 4.28 5.65 16.10
C ILE A 31 3.34 5.03 17.12
N ILE A 32 2.59 4.00 16.73
CA ILE A 32 1.65 3.30 17.61
C ILE A 32 2.39 2.14 18.27
N ASP A 33 2.24 1.98 19.58
CA ASP A 33 2.80 0.84 20.30
C ASP A 33 1.98 -0.42 19.96
N PRO A 34 2.56 -1.45 19.32
CA PRO A 34 1.84 -2.65 18.91
C PRO A 34 1.36 -3.52 20.08
N SER A 35 1.87 -3.28 21.28
CA SER A 35 1.43 -3.99 22.49
C SER A 35 0.18 -3.40 23.13
N VAL A 36 -0.25 -2.20 22.71
CA VAL A 36 -1.36 -1.47 23.32
C VAL A 36 -2.49 -1.28 22.30
N TRP A 37 -3.68 -1.79 22.62
CA TRP A 37 -4.86 -1.55 21.79
C TRP A 37 -5.38 -0.11 21.97
N PRO A 38 -5.84 0.57 20.90
CA PRO A 38 -5.94 0.11 19.50
C PRO A 38 -4.71 0.42 18.63
N LEU A 39 -4.51 -0.41 17.60
CA LEU A 39 -3.54 -0.21 16.51
C LEU A 39 -4.09 0.71 15.40
N PHE A 40 -5.00 1.60 15.75
CA PHE A 40 -5.59 2.59 14.85
C PHE A 40 -6.03 3.82 15.64
N GLU A 41 -6.21 4.92 14.93
CA GLU A 41 -6.71 6.18 15.44
C GLU A 41 -7.76 6.73 14.47
N LEU A 42 -8.95 6.98 14.98
CA LEU A 42 -10.05 7.63 14.28
C LEU A 42 -10.40 8.92 15.02
N LYS A 43 -10.28 10.05 14.32
CA LYS A 43 -10.69 11.37 14.81
C LYS A 43 -11.65 12.03 13.84
N THR A 44 -12.44 12.98 14.32
CA THR A 44 -13.32 13.75 13.44
C THR A 44 -13.39 15.23 13.79
N PHE A 45 -13.47 16.06 12.76
CA PHE A 45 -13.81 17.48 12.89
C PHE A 45 -15.24 17.69 12.41
N MET A 46 -16.04 18.39 13.21
CA MET A 46 -17.34 18.89 12.78
C MET A 46 -17.14 20.22 12.05
N LEU A 47 -17.63 20.30 10.81
CA LEU A 47 -17.44 21.44 9.93
C LEU A 47 -18.78 22.15 9.68
N PRO A 48 -18.77 23.42 9.19
CA PRO A 48 -19.97 24.12 8.77
C PRO A 48 -20.80 23.32 7.75
N GLY A 49 -22.12 23.50 7.78
CA GLY A 49 -23.06 22.84 6.86
C GLY A 49 -23.23 21.34 7.11
N GLU A 50 -23.21 20.91 8.39
CA GLU A 50 -23.38 19.51 8.82
C GLU A 50 -22.34 18.53 8.24
N LYS A 51 -21.22 19.05 7.74
CA LYS A 51 -20.12 18.26 7.21
C LYS A 51 -19.25 17.73 8.35
N LYS A 52 -18.64 16.57 8.12
CA LYS A 52 -17.64 15.98 9.00
C LYS A 52 -16.39 15.64 8.21
N TYR A 53 -15.23 15.90 8.79
CA TYR A 53 -13.95 15.43 8.27
C TYR A 53 -13.48 14.28 9.15
N PHE A 54 -13.09 13.15 8.54
CA PHE A 54 -12.59 11.99 9.27
C PHE A 54 -11.10 11.81 9.03
N PHE A 55 -10.36 11.63 10.11
CA PHE A 55 -8.96 11.20 10.06
C PHE A 55 -8.89 9.75 10.48
N LEU A 56 -8.34 8.91 9.62
CA LEU A 56 -8.10 7.50 9.90
C LEU A 56 -6.60 7.24 9.75
N ASN A 57 -5.97 6.79 10.83
CA ASN A 57 -4.64 6.22 10.82
C ASN A 57 -4.73 4.77 11.30
N VAL A 58 -4.13 3.84 10.58
CA VAL A 58 -4.14 2.41 10.96
C VAL A 58 -2.74 1.91 10.77
N ASP A 59 -2.24 1.19 11.77
CA ASP A 59 -0.93 0.59 11.69
C ASP A 59 -0.92 -0.54 10.64
N PRO A 60 0.02 -0.54 9.68
CA PRO A 60 0.07 -1.57 8.63
C PRO A 60 0.30 -2.98 9.18
N LEU A 61 0.77 -3.14 10.43
CA LEU A 61 0.89 -4.45 11.10
C LEU A 61 -0.43 -5.24 11.15
N ILE A 62 -1.58 -4.57 11.14
CA ILE A 62 -2.90 -5.22 11.24
C ILE A 62 -3.72 -5.14 9.95
N CYS A 63 -3.30 -4.34 8.98
CA CYS A 63 -4.12 -4.01 7.82
C CYS A 63 -3.28 -3.56 6.63
N ASP A 64 -3.17 -4.42 5.62
CA ASP A 64 -2.60 -4.02 4.33
C ASP A 64 -3.53 -3.10 3.52
N ASP A 65 -3.05 -2.53 2.41
CA ASP A 65 -3.84 -1.62 1.56
C ASP A 65 -5.11 -2.28 0.99
N SER A 66 -5.06 -3.57 0.67
CA SER A 66 -6.24 -4.31 0.18
C SER A 66 -7.31 -4.44 1.27
N SER A 67 -6.87 -4.68 2.51
CA SER A 67 -7.70 -4.75 3.70
C SER A 67 -8.23 -3.37 4.09
N MET A 68 -7.44 -2.31 3.95
CA MET A 68 -7.85 -0.95 4.21
C MET A 68 -9.01 -0.52 3.30
N LYS A 69 -8.91 -0.81 2.00
CA LYS A 69 -9.98 -0.54 1.03
C LYS A 69 -11.28 -1.27 1.38
N ARG A 70 -11.19 -2.48 1.93
CA ARG A 70 -12.37 -3.22 2.39
C ARG A 70 -12.94 -2.64 3.68
N LEU A 71 -12.09 -2.34 4.66
CA LEU A 71 -12.49 -1.70 5.92
C LEU A 71 -13.27 -0.40 5.66
N ILE A 72 -12.76 0.47 4.80
CA ILE A 72 -13.41 1.74 4.45
C ILE A 72 -14.76 1.50 3.76
N ARG A 73 -14.85 0.49 2.89
CA ARG A 73 -16.10 0.13 2.19
C ARG A 73 -17.15 -0.39 3.16
N GLU A 74 -16.80 -1.33 4.02
CA GLU A 74 -17.70 -1.90 5.03
C GLU A 74 -18.14 -0.85 6.05
N PHE A 75 -17.22 0.01 6.49
CA PHE A 75 -17.54 1.16 7.33
C PHE A 75 -18.58 2.07 6.68
N LYS A 76 -18.39 2.41 5.39
CA LYS A 76 -19.36 3.21 4.64
C LYS A 76 -20.73 2.53 4.55
N GLN A 77 -20.78 1.23 4.26
CA GLN A 77 -22.02 0.47 4.15
C GLN A 77 -22.81 0.46 5.47
N LEU A 78 -22.12 0.22 6.59
CA LEU A 78 -22.72 0.25 7.93
C LEU A 78 -23.16 1.66 8.34
N TYR A 79 -22.40 2.69 7.94
CA TYR A 79 -22.76 4.08 8.18
C TYR A 79 -24.03 4.49 7.43
N GLU A 80 -24.16 4.10 6.16
CA GLU A 80 -25.33 4.39 5.32
C GLU A 80 -26.55 3.54 5.69
N ASN A 81 -26.33 2.31 6.16
CA ASN A 81 -27.40 1.38 6.54
C ASN A 81 -27.09 0.75 7.91
N PRO A 82 -27.45 1.40 9.03
CA PRO A 82 -27.15 0.89 10.37
C PRO A 82 -27.75 -0.48 10.71
N GLY A 83 -28.80 -0.90 9.99
CA GLY A 83 -29.41 -2.23 10.12
C GLY A 83 -28.76 -3.31 9.26
N LEU A 84 -27.77 -2.97 8.42
CA LEU A 84 -27.05 -3.93 7.60
C LEU A 84 -26.24 -4.89 8.47
N GLN A 85 -26.38 -6.19 8.20
CA GLN A 85 -25.52 -7.22 8.78
C GLN A 85 -24.51 -7.67 7.72
N LEU A 86 -23.22 -7.51 8.02
CA LEU A 86 -22.16 -8.04 7.18
C LEU A 86 -22.06 -9.56 7.38
N PRO A 87 -21.70 -10.33 6.32
CA PRO A 87 -21.48 -11.76 6.46
C PRO A 87 -20.43 -12.07 7.52
N SER A 88 -20.71 -13.05 8.39
CA SER A 88 -19.72 -13.55 9.34
C SER A 88 -18.62 -14.31 8.59
N LEU A 89 -17.38 -14.17 9.05
CA LEU A 89 -16.26 -14.97 8.58
C LEU A 89 -16.10 -16.19 9.49
N GLU A 90 -15.98 -17.37 8.89
CA GLU A 90 -15.74 -18.62 9.61
C GLU A 90 -14.24 -18.93 9.73
N TYR A 91 -13.42 -18.15 9.04
CA TYR A 91 -11.97 -18.30 9.00
C TYR A 91 -11.28 -16.98 9.34
N SER A 92 -10.50 -16.99 10.42
CA SER A 92 -9.84 -15.79 10.95
C SER A 92 -8.45 -15.57 10.34
N PHE A 93 -7.88 -14.37 10.54
CA PHE A 93 -6.49 -14.11 10.16
C PHE A 93 -5.50 -14.98 10.94
N ARG A 94 -5.82 -15.38 12.19
CA ARG A 94 -5.03 -16.36 12.94
C ARG A 94 -4.96 -17.69 12.20
N ASP A 95 -6.09 -18.16 11.69
CA ASP A 95 -6.15 -19.42 10.93
C ASP A 95 -5.36 -19.31 9.63
N TYR A 96 -5.38 -18.14 8.96
CA TYR A 96 -4.54 -17.86 7.81
C TYR A 96 -3.04 -17.93 8.12
N VAL A 97 -2.61 -17.35 9.25
CA VAL A 97 -1.20 -17.40 9.69
C VAL A 97 -0.77 -18.84 9.98
N LEU A 98 -1.61 -19.62 10.69
CA LEU A 98 -1.32 -21.03 10.97
C LEU A 98 -1.24 -21.87 9.68
N ALA A 99 -2.17 -21.66 8.74
CA ALA A 99 -2.11 -22.30 7.43
C ALA A 99 -0.86 -21.89 6.63
N SER A 100 -0.45 -20.62 6.71
CA SER A 100 0.77 -20.12 6.07
C SER A 100 2.04 -20.76 6.66
N ILE A 101 2.07 -21.02 7.97
CA ILE A 101 3.17 -21.77 8.62
C ILE A 101 3.21 -23.20 8.07
N ASN A 102 2.07 -23.89 8.01
CA ASN A 102 1.99 -25.24 7.47
C ASN A 102 2.36 -25.29 5.97
N PHE A 103 1.99 -24.25 5.21
CA PHE A 103 2.32 -24.15 3.79
C PHE A 103 3.83 -24.17 3.52
N LYS A 104 4.66 -23.69 4.46
CA LYS A 104 6.13 -23.76 4.35
C LYS A 104 6.69 -25.18 4.28
N GLN A 105 5.92 -26.18 4.73
CA GLN A 105 6.33 -27.58 4.67
C GLN A 105 5.98 -28.27 3.34
N THR A 106 5.34 -27.55 2.42
CA THR A 106 4.90 -28.12 1.15
C THR A 106 6.03 -28.15 0.12
N SER A 107 5.96 -29.10 -0.82
CA SER A 107 6.86 -29.14 -1.98
C SER A 107 6.75 -27.87 -2.84
N ARG A 108 5.58 -27.23 -2.86
CA ARG A 108 5.39 -25.95 -3.55
C ARG A 108 6.28 -24.87 -2.95
N TYR A 109 6.29 -24.73 -1.62
CA TYR A 109 7.16 -23.77 -0.94
C TYR A 109 8.63 -24.07 -1.18
N GLN A 110 9.04 -25.35 -1.09
CA GLN A 110 10.42 -25.76 -1.36
C GLN A 110 10.86 -25.42 -2.78
N LYS A 111 9.98 -25.60 -3.78
CA LYS A 111 10.24 -25.19 -5.16
C LYS A 111 10.41 -23.67 -5.30
N ASP A 112 9.52 -22.89 -4.68
CA ASP A 112 9.61 -21.44 -4.72
C ASP A 112 10.88 -20.95 -3.98
N GLN A 113 11.28 -21.60 -2.89
CA GLN A 113 12.54 -21.34 -2.18
C GLN A 113 13.76 -21.63 -3.06
N GLN A 114 13.81 -22.80 -3.70
CA GLN A 114 14.93 -23.17 -4.57
C GLN A 114 15.08 -22.18 -5.73
N TYR A 115 13.98 -21.77 -6.35
CA TYR A 115 13.99 -20.76 -7.41
C TYR A 115 14.68 -19.45 -6.99
N TRP A 116 14.45 -18.98 -5.77
CA TRP A 116 15.11 -17.77 -5.26
C TRP A 116 16.57 -18.00 -4.89
N LEU A 117 16.90 -19.16 -4.31
CA LEU A 117 18.29 -19.52 -4.01
C LEU A 117 19.13 -19.62 -5.28
N ASP A 118 18.59 -20.20 -6.35
CA ASP A 118 19.28 -20.33 -7.65
C ASP A 118 19.60 -18.98 -8.30
N LYS A 119 18.87 -17.92 -7.93
CA LYS A 119 19.06 -16.56 -8.44
C LYS A 119 20.02 -15.72 -7.61
N LEU A 120 20.28 -16.10 -6.36
CA LEU A 120 20.90 -15.24 -5.35
C LEU A 120 22.27 -14.70 -5.78
N ASP A 121 23.13 -15.57 -6.32
CA ASP A 121 24.52 -15.20 -6.66
C ASP A 121 24.62 -14.19 -7.82
N HIS A 122 23.58 -14.11 -8.65
CA HIS A 122 23.55 -13.26 -9.85
C HIS A 122 22.49 -12.16 -9.77
N PHE A 123 21.77 -12.06 -8.64
CA PHE A 123 20.69 -11.11 -8.49
C PHE A 123 21.23 -9.69 -8.35
N PRO A 124 20.70 -8.69 -9.10
CA PRO A 124 21.27 -7.36 -9.09
C PRO A 124 20.96 -6.58 -7.80
N SER A 125 21.76 -5.56 -7.54
CA SER A 125 21.50 -4.56 -6.49
C SER A 125 20.32 -3.65 -6.83
N ALA A 126 19.81 -2.93 -5.85
CA ALA A 126 18.82 -1.86 -6.06
C ALA A 126 19.41 -0.71 -6.91
N PRO A 127 18.57 0.11 -7.58
CA PRO A 127 19.04 1.23 -8.38
C PRO A 127 19.72 2.31 -7.53
N GLU A 128 20.91 2.73 -7.96
CA GLU A 128 21.74 3.77 -7.34
C GLU A 128 21.25 5.17 -7.72
N LEU A 129 20.16 5.60 -7.09
CA LEU A 129 19.63 6.95 -7.30
C LEU A 129 20.53 8.02 -6.64
N PRO A 130 20.60 9.25 -7.19
CA PRO A 130 21.32 10.34 -6.57
C PRO A 130 20.68 10.71 -5.23
N LEU A 131 21.41 10.51 -4.13
CA LEU A 131 20.96 10.80 -2.77
C LEU A 131 21.53 12.14 -2.29
N LYS A 132 20.73 12.87 -1.51
CA LYS A 132 21.18 14.10 -0.83
C LYS A 132 22.18 13.83 0.30
N SER A 133 22.07 12.68 0.94
CA SER A 133 22.92 12.22 2.04
C SER A 133 22.84 10.70 2.14
N ASP A 134 23.84 10.08 2.77
CA ASP A 134 23.81 8.66 3.11
C ASP A 134 22.59 8.35 4.01
N PRO A 135 21.71 7.40 3.63
CA PRO A 135 20.58 6.97 4.45
C PRO A 135 20.99 6.53 5.87
N ALA A 136 22.20 6.00 6.07
CA ALA A 136 22.70 5.59 7.39
C ALA A 136 22.80 6.76 8.39
N HIS A 137 22.88 8.00 7.91
CA HIS A 137 22.90 9.21 8.75
C HIS A 137 21.50 9.77 9.06
N VAL A 138 20.43 9.16 8.55
CA VAL A 138 19.05 9.62 8.77
C VAL A 138 18.51 9.01 10.07
N ALA A 139 18.53 9.79 11.15
CA ALA A 139 18.07 9.32 12.47
C ALA A 139 16.55 9.05 12.52
N LYS A 140 15.73 9.87 11.86
CA LYS A 140 14.28 9.68 11.77
C LYS A 140 13.81 9.94 10.34
N PRO A 141 13.40 8.91 9.59
CA PRO A 141 12.88 9.10 8.24
C PRO A 141 11.54 9.83 8.29
N SER A 142 11.30 10.69 7.30
CA SER A 142 10.02 11.32 7.04
C SER A 142 9.66 11.18 5.57
N PHE A 143 8.36 11.13 5.27
CA PHE A 143 7.87 10.88 3.93
C PHE A 143 7.12 12.09 3.40
N LYS A 144 7.44 12.50 2.17
CA LYS A 144 6.66 13.46 1.41
C LYS A 144 5.91 12.73 0.30
N LYS A 145 4.58 12.86 0.28
CA LYS A 145 3.73 12.26 -0.74
C LYS A 145 3.63 13.18 -1.95
N PHE A 146 3.97 12.65 -3.12
CA PHE A 146 3.62 13.21 -4.42
C PHE A 146 2.54 12.32 -5.05
N SER A 147 1.51 12.93 -5.62
CA SER A 147 0.41 12.19 -6.24
C SER A 147 -0.07 12.88 -7.49
N THR A 148 -0.35 12.09 -8.52
CA THR A 148 -1.02 12.47 -9.75
C THR A 148 -1.98 11.36 -10.15
N PHE A 149 -2.87 11.64 -11.10
CA PHE A 149 -3.86 10.68 -11.58
C PHE A 149 -3.88 10.71 -13.11
N LEU A 150 -3.98 9.52 -13.71
CA LEU A 150 -4.45 9.42 -15.09
C LEU A 150 -5.97 9.54 -15.03
N ASP A 151 -6.54 10.38 -15.89
CA ASP A 151 -7.98 10.46 -16.04
C ASP A 151 -8.55 9.11 -16.53
N GLU A 152 -9.87 8.94 -16.36
CA GLU A 152 -10.55 7.69 -16.68
C GLU A 152 -10.38 7.29 -18.15
N HIS A 153 -10.42 8.25 -19.08
CA HIS A 153 -10.28 7.97 -20.50
C HIS A 153 -8.87 7.45 -20.80
N THR A 154 -7.84 8.17 -20.37
CA THR A 154 -6.43 7.77 -20.55
C THR A 154 -6.13 6.42 -19.90
N TRP A 155 -6.62 6.18 -18.69
CA TRP A 155 -6.45 4.89 -18.01
C TRP A 155 -7.12 3.73 -18.75
N ASN A 156 -8.33 3.95 -19.30
CA ASN A 156 -9.04 2.93 -20.06
C ASN A 156 -8.33 2.60 -21.38
N GLU A 157 -7.80 3.60 -22.09
CA GLU A 157 -7.02 3.38 -23.30
C GLU A 157 -5.71 2.63 -23.01
N LEU A 158 -5.00 2.96 -21.93
CA LEU A 158 -3.82 2.21 -21.51
C LEU A 158 -4.14 0.73 -21.25
N LYS A 159 -5.24 0.45 -20.51
CA LYS A 159 -5.69 -0.93 -20.26
C LYS A 159 -6.03 -1.70 -21.54
N LYS A 160 -6.69 -1.05 -22.51
CA LYS A 160 -7.02 -1.67 -23.80
C LYS A 160 -5.76 -2.04 -24.56
N LYS A 161 -4.79 -1.13 -24.64
CA LYS A 161 -3.48 -1.38 -25.29
C LYS A 161 -2.71 -2.50 -24.58
N ALA A 162 -2.61 -2.45 -23.25
CA ALA A 162 -1.96 -3.51 -22.48
C ALA A 162 -2.58 -4.88 -22.79
N ARG A 163 -3.92 -4.97 -22.79
CA ARG A 163 -4.63 -6.20 -23.10
C ARG A 163 -4.38 -6.69 -24.54
N HIS A 164 -4.33 -5.77 -25.51
CA HIS A 164 -4.01 -6.10 -26.90
C HIS A 164 -2.63 -6.75 -27.04
N HIS A 165 -1.67 -6.34 -26.21
CA HIS A 165 -0.32 -6.92 -26.15
C HIS A 165 -0.18 -8.08 -25.13
N HIS A 166 -1.28 -8.61 -24.59
CA HIS A 166 -1.27 -9.66 -23.56
C HIS A 166 -0.50 -9.29 -22.27
N LEU A 167 -0.43 -7.99 -21.96
CA LEU A 167 0.22 -7.46 -20.76
C LEU A 167 -0.80 -7.09 -19.69
N THR A 168 -0.36 -7.11 -18.44
CA THR A 168 -1.13 -6.57 -17.32
C THR A 168 -0.88 -5.06 -17.18
N PRO A 169 -1.84 -4.27 -16.67
CA PRO A 169 -1.57 -2.86 -16.36
C PRO A 169 -0.39 -2.70 -15.37
N THR A 170 -0.26 -3.61 -14.39
CA THR A 170 0.86 -3.61 -13.45
C THR A 170 2.21 -3.76 -14.14
N SER A 171 2.35 -4.70 -15.08
CA SER A 171 3.61 -4.89 -15.81
C SER A 171 3.96 -3.68 -16.69
N VAL A 172 2.96 -3.05 -17.32
CA VAL A 172 3.18 -1.82 -18.11
C VAL A 172 3.65 -0.66 -17.23
N LEU A 173 3.00 -0.43 -16.09
CA LEU A 173 3.40 0.62 -15.15
C LEU A 173 4.75 0.33 -14.51
N CYS A 174 5.04 -0.93 -14.19
CA CYS A 174 6.33 -1.35 -13.65
C CYS A 174 7.46 -1.14 -14.67
N ALA A 175 7.22 -1.43 -15.95
CA ALA A 175 8.19 -1.17 -17.01
C ALA A 175 8.46 0.34 -17.18
N ALA A 176 7.41 1.17 -17.16
CA ALA A 176 7.57 2.63 -17.19
C ALA A 176 8.34 3.15 -15.96
N TYR A 177 8.06 2.60 -14.78
CA TYR A 177 8.79 2.93 -13.54
C TYR A 177 10.26 2.52 -13.61
N ALA A 178 10.54 1.29 -14.06
CA ALA A 178 11.89 0.79 -14.31
C ALA A 178 12.66 1.68 -15.30
N TYR A 179 12.02 2.12 -16.38
CA TYR A 179 12.64 3.00 -17.36
C TYR A 179 13.13 4.32 -16.74
N ILE A 180 12.30 4.94 -15.88
CA ILE A 180 12.70 6.16 -15.17
C ILE A 180 13.84 5.89 -14.17
N LEU A 181 13.78 4.78 -13.44
CA LEU A 181 14.83 4.39 -12.51
C LEU A 181 16.17 4.15 -13.23
N ALA A 182 16.14 3.47 -14.37
CA ALA A 182 17.33 3.23 -15.19
C ALA A 182 18.00 4.55 -15.62
N TYR A 183 17.19 5.49 -16.12
CA TYR A 183 17.65 6.81 -16.53
C TYR A 183 18.36 7.57 -15.39
N TRP A 184 17.73 7.63 -14.21
CA TRP A 184 18.27 8.42 -13.09
C TRP A 184 19.41 7.74 -12.33
N SER A 185 19.43 6.40 -12.29
CA SER A 185 20.52 5.63 -11.68
C SER A 185 21.71 5.43 -12.61
N ARG A 186 21.53 5.62 -13.92
CA ARG A 186 22.49 5.24 -14.97
C ARG A 186 22.84 3.75 -14.92
N GLN A 187 21.91 2.92 -14.47
CA GLN A 187 22.05 1.47 -14.40
C GLN A 187 21.00 0.81 -15.30
N ASN A 188 21.45 -0.15 -16.09
CA ASN A 188 20.59 -0.93 -16.98
C ASN A 188 20.22 -2.29 -16.39
N HIS A 189 20.82 -2.68 -15.26
CA HIS A 189 20.56 -3.93 -14.57
C HIS A 189 20.44 -3.66 -13.05
N PHE A 190 19.24 -3.80 -12.50
CA PHE A 190 18.95 -3.50 -11.09
C PHE A 190 17.72 -4.26 -10.60
N ALA A 191 17.52 -4.30 -9.29
CA ALA A 191 16.38 -4.91 -8.65
C ALA A 191 15.30 -3.89 -8.28
N ILE A 192 14.03 -4.23 -8.52
CA ILE A 192 12.87 -3.51 -7.96
C ILE A 192 12.17 -4.42 -6.94
N ASN A 193 11.92 -3.90 -5.74
CA ASN A 193 11.02 -4.55 -4.79
C ASN A 193 9.56 -4.22 -5.14
N LEU A 194 8.84 -5.19 -5.71
CA LEU A 194 7.43 -5.09 -6.00
C LEU A 194 6.59 -5.62 -4.84
N THR A 195 5.92 -4.72 -4.14
CA THR A 195 4.93 -5.06 -3.11
C THR A 195 3.64 -5.54 -3.76
N VAL A 196 3.25 -6.78 -3.50
CA VAL A 196 1.99 -7.39 -3.93
C VAL A 196 1.20 -7.90 -2.74
N PHE A 197 -0.09 -8.18 -2.92
CA PHE A 197 -0.95 -8.73 -1.87
C PHE A 197 -1.30 -10.17 -2.22
N ASN A 198 -0.60 -11.13 -1.60
CA ASN A 198 -0.77 -12.54 -1.91
C ASN A 198 -1.69 -13.21 -0.88
N ARG A 199 -2.96 -13.35 -1.26
CA ARG A 199 -3.98 -14.06 -0.50
C ARG A 199 -4.05 -15.51 -0.99
N ILE A 200 -3.26 -16.41 -0.39
CA ILE A 200 -3.29 -17.83 -0.76
C ILE A 200 -4.69 -18.38 -0.41
N PRO A 201 -5.39 -19.05 -1.33
CA PRO A 201 -6.80 -19.43 -1.15
C PRO A 201 -6.96 -20.67 -0.24
N PHE A 202 -6.48 -20.58 1.01
CA PHE A 202 -6.65 -21.63 2.02
C PHE A 202 -8.12 -21.80 2.44
N HIS A 203 -8.93 -20.74 2.32
CA HIS A 203 -10.36 -20.75 2.63
C HIS A 203 -11.11 -19.72 1.77
N PRO A 204 -12.40 -19.94 1.42
CA PRO A 204 -13.21 -18.96 0.68
C PRO A 204 -13.25 -17.55 1.31
N ASP A 205 -13.12 -17.45 2.64
CA ASP A 205 -13.16 -16.19 3.39
C ASP A 205 -11.86 -15.37 3.30
N VAL A 206 -10.77 -15.95 2.80
CA VAL A 206 -9.47 -15.23 2.70
C VAL A 206 -9.59 -13.94 1.89
N LYS A 207 -10.48 -13.89 0.88
CA LYS A 207 -10.74 -12.68 0.10
C LYS A 207 -11.44 -11.56 0.89
N ASN A 208 -12.13 -11.90 1.98
CA ASN A 208 -13.00 -11.02 2.75
C ASN A 208 -12.43 -10.65 4.14
N MET A 209 -11.35 -11.29 4.61
CA MET A 209 -10.77 -11.00 5.93
C MET A 209 -9.83 -9.79 5.94
N ILE A 210 -9.93 -8.95 6.98
CA ILE A 210 -8.94 -7.93 7.34
C ILE A 210 -7.68 -8.61 7.89
N GLY A 211 -6.52 -8.13 7.46
CA GLY A 211 -5.20 -8.60 7.87
C GLY A 211 -4.09 -8.07 6.95
N ASP A 212 -2.85 -8.46 7.25
CA ASP A 212 -1.70 -8.21 6.40
C ASP A 212 -1.40 -9.43 5.50
N PHE A 213 -1.57 -9.24 4.18
CA PHE A 213 -1.27 -10.25 3.15
C PHE A 213 -0.14 -9.78 2.25
N THR A 214 0.66 -8.83 2.73
CA THR A 214 1.77 -8.26 1.99
C THR A 214 2.79 -9.35 1.65
N SER A 215 3.14 -9.42 0.37
CA SER A 215 4.21 -10.26 -0.15
C SER A 215 5.13 -9.39 -0.99
N LEU A 216 6.43 -9.60 -0.85
CA LEU A 216 7.44 -8.87 -1.59
C LEU A 216 7.99 -9.76 -2.71
N MET A 217 8.07 -9.21 -3.92
CA MET A 217 8.65 -9.88 -5.07
C MET A 217 9.78 -9.02 -5.62
N LEU A 218 10.99 -9.56 -5.61
CA LEU A 218 12.13 -8.88 -6.21
C LEU A 218 12.12 -9.13 -7.73
N LEU A 219 12.05 -8.05 -8.49
CA LEU A 219 12.10 -8.09 -9.94
C LEU A 219 13.52 -7.80 -10.40
N ASP A 220 14.06 -8.73 -11.17
CA ASP A 220 15.30 -8.58 -11.92
C ASP A 220 14.99 -7.79 -13.21
N ILE A 221 15.50 -6.55 -13.29
CA ILE A 221 15.22 -5.62 -14.38
C ILE A 221 16.45 -5.48 -15.27
N HIS A 222 16.26 -5.75 -16.56
CA HIS A 222 17.18 -5.35 -17.62
C HIS A 222 16.51 -4.27 -18.48
N ALA A 223 16.93 -3.02 -18.33
CA ALA A 223 16.52 -1.91 -19.20
C ALA A 223 17.46 -1.85 -20.41
N GLU A 224 16.92 -1.85 -21.64
CA GLU A 224 17.75 -1.83 -22.87
C GLU A 224 18.54 -0.52 -23.01
N GLU A 225 19.74 -0.60 -23.60
CA GLU A 225 20.71 0.51 -23.76
C GLU A 225 20.28 1.64 -24.71
N ASN A 226 19.25 1.46 -25.54
CA ASN A 226 18.84 2.43 -26.56
C ASN A 226 18.02 3.61 -26.01
N MET A 227 18.46 4.17 -24.88
CA MET A 227 17.86 5.32 -24.22
C MET A 227 18.53 6.61 -24.70
N SER A 228 18.23 7.04 -25.94
CA SER A 228 18.86 8.22 -26.54
C SER A 228 18.40 9.55 -25.92
N SER A 229 17.23 9.60 -25.27
CA SER A 229 16.74 10.77 -24.53
C SER A 229 15.38 10.46 -23.87
N PHE A 230 15.08 11.03 -22.69
CA PHE A 230 13.71 11.13 -22.16
C PHE A 230 12.96 12.35 -22.75
N TRP A 231 13.72 13.28 -23.35
CA TRP A 231 13.26 14.53 -23.96
C TRP A 231 13.19 14.45 -25.48
#